data_AF-A0A5C8ZA13-F1
#
_entry.id   AF-A0A5C8ZA13-F1
#
_cell.length_a   1.000
_cell.length_b   1.000
_cell.length_c   1.000
_cell.angle_alpha   90.00
_cell.angle_beta   90.00
_cell.angle_gamma   90.00
#
_symmetry.space_group_name_H-M   'P 1'
#
loop_
_entity.id
_entity.type
_entity.pdbx_description
1 polymer ?
#
loop_
_entity_poly.entity_id
_entity_poly.type
_entity_poly.pdbx_seq_one_letter_code
_entity_poly.pdbx_strand_id
1 'polypeptide(L)'
;MGSAIKFNWVLQLSVSEEPVAGNCYEFTKVGNRVFPIETPIDLIDLNRNAIAKIRIKSFQNITDKTIGEYQVIKVYSGIEKEVLTNYWIENEK
;
A
#
# COMPACT_ATOMS: atom_id res chain seq x y z
N MET A 1 -27.61 -9.14 5.65
CA MET A 1 -26.98 -7.81 5.54
C MET A 1 -25.52 -7.97 5.91
N GLY A 2 -24.62 -8.00 4.93
CA GLY A 2 -23.18 -8.22 5.15
C GLY A 2 -22.38 -6.99 4.72
N SER A 3 -21.38 -6.60 5.51
CA SER A 3 -20.43 -5.55 5.13
C SER A 3 -19.37 -6.17 4.22
N ALA A 4 -19.24 -5.66 3.00
CA ALA A 4 -18.19 -6.09 2.08
C ALA A 4 -16.85 -5.51 2.54
N ILE A 5 -16.00 -6.34 3.13
CA ILE A 5 -14.65 -5.98 3.56
C ILE A 5 -13.64 -6.62 2.60
N LYS A 6 -12.65 -5.84 2.15
CA LYS A 6 -11.53 -6.35 1.36
C LYS A 6 -10.26 -6.41 2.21
N PHE A 7 -9.63 -7.58 2.25
CA PHE A 7 -8.32 -7.74 2.89
C PHE A 7 -7.21 -7.40 1.89
N ASN A 8 -6.30 -6.51 2.29
CA ASN A 8 -5.25 -5.99 1.43
C ASN A 8 -3.87 -6.28 2.03
N TRP A 9 -3.07 -7.08 1.31
CA TRP A 9 -1.65 -7.32 1.61
C TRP A 9 -0.70 -6.35 0.90
N VAL A 10 -1.25 -5.39 0.17
CA VAL A 10 -0.53 -4.37 -0.59
C VAL A 10 -1.31 -3.07 -0.56
N LEU A 11 -0.60 -1.95 -0.47
CA LEU A 11 -1.16 -0.61 -0.60
C LEU A 11 -0.88 -0.09 -2.00
N GLN A 12 -1.90 -0.06 -2.84
CA GLN A 12 -1.80 0.54 -4.17
C GLN A 12 -2.15 2.03 -4.07
N LEU A 13 -1.34 2.99 -4.48
CA LEU A 13 -1.70 4.42 -4.44
C LEU A 13 -1.14 5.19 -5.64
N SER A 14 -1.81 6.27 -6.03
CA SER A 14 -1.20 7.29 -6.88
C SER A 14 -0.29 8.14 -6.00
N VAL A 15 1.01 7.90 -6.07
CA VAL A 15 2.01 8.62 -5.29
C VAL A 15 2.46 9.83 -6.10
N SER A 16 2.14 11.05 -5.64
CA SER A 16 2.49 12.30 -6.33
C SER A 16 3.91 12.77 -6.03
N GLU A 17 4.45 12.42 -4.87
CA GLU A 17 5.80 12.78 -4.41
C GLU A 17 6.62 11.52 -4.15
N GLU A 18 7.91 11.53 -4.48
CA GLU A 18 8.77 10.37 -4.21
C GLU A 18 8.81 10.06 -2.71
N PRO A 19 8.43 8.84 -2.29
CA PRO A 19 8.38 8.50 -0.87
C PRO A 19 9.79 8.50 -0.30
N VAL A 20 9.94 9.04 0.90
CA VAL A 20 11.24 9.07 1.60
C VAL A 20 11.22 8.08 2.74
N ALA A 21 12.26 7.23 2.83
CA ALA A 21 12.37 6.25 3.90
C ALA A 21 12.40 6.92 5.28
N GLY A 22 11.66 6.34 6.24
CA GLY A 22 11.48 6.86 7.60
C GLY A 22 10.25 7.75 7.77
N ASN A 23 9.79 8.41 6.71
CA ASN A 23 8.66 9.34 6.77
C ASN A 23 7.31 8.61 6.84
N CYS A 24 6.34 9.29 7.45
CA CYS A 24 4.95 8.87 7.52
C CYS A 24 4.10 9.67 6.54
N TYR A 25 3.13 8.99 5.94
CA TYR A 25 2.20 9.55 4.97
C TYR A 25 0.79 9.04 5.23
N GLU A 26 -0.19 9.85 4.86
CA GLU A 26 -1.59 9.47 4.91
C GLU A 26 -2.02 8.79 3.62
N PHE A 27 -3.05 7.94 3.71
CA PHE A 27 -3.70 7.35 2.55
C PHE A 27 -5.21 7.34 2.70
N THR A 28 -5.89 7.35 1.55
CA THR A 28 -7.35 7.16 1.46
C THR A 28 -7.68 6.11 0.42
N LYS A 29 -8.63 5.24 0.73
CA LYS A 29 -9.17 4.20 -0.16
C LYS A 29 -10.68 4.16 -0.12
N VAL A 30 -11.27 3.89 -1.28
CA VAL A 30 -12.71 3.64 -1.40
C VAL A 30 -13.02 2.22 -0.92
N GLY A 31 -14.13 2.11 -0.18
CA GLY A 31 -14.63 0.90 0.45
C GLY A 31 -13.95 0.57 1.78
N ASN A 32 -14.53 -0.38 2.52
CA ASN A 32 -13.96 -0.88 3.76
C ASN A 32 -12.82 -1.87 3.46
N ARG A 33 -11.61 -1.51 3.89
CA ARG A 33 -10.41 -2.32 3.74
C ARG A 33 -9.82 -2.69 5.09
N VAL A 34 -9.14 -3.82 5.11
CA VAL A 34 -8.34 -4.27 6.24
C VAL A 34 -6.91 -4.45 5.75
N PHE A 35 -5.97 -3.86 6.48
CA PHE A 35 -4.55 -4.00 6.26
C PHE A 35 -3.88 -4.58 7.50
N PRO A 36 -2.78 -5.32 7.35
CA PRO A 36 -2.01 -5.77 8.50
C PRO A 36 -1.25 -4.59 9.12
N ILE A 37 -1.58 -4.27 10.39
CA ILE A 37 -0.92 -3.19 11.16
C ILE A 37 0.45 -3.66 11.63
N GLU A 38 1.42 -2.74 11.68
CA GLU A 38 2.81 -2.99 12.11
C GLU A 38 3.51 -4.14 11.33
N THR A 39 2.96 -4.54 10.19
CA THR A 39 3.53 -5.58 9.32
C THR A 39 4.05 -4.93 8.04
N PRO A 40 5.28 -5.26 7.59
CA PRO A 40 5.79 -4.74 6.33
C PRO A 40 4.98 -5.26 5.14
N ILE A 41 4.46 -4.34 4.34
CA ILE A 41 3.77 -4.62 3.08
C ILE A 41 4.34 -3.75 1.97
N ASP A 42 3.98 -4.03 0.71
CA ASP A 42 4.44 -3.24 -0.42
C ASP A 42 3.50 -2.06 -0.70
N LEU A 43 4.12 -0.96 -1.12
CA LEU A 43 3.49 0.19 -1.77
C LEU A 43 3.73 0.06 -3.27
N ILE A 44 2.65 0.02 -4.04
CA ILE A 44 2.68 -0.07 -5.49
C ILE A 44 1.90 1.09 -6.12
N ASP A 45 2.23 1.44 -7.37
CA ASP A 45 1.46 2.44 -8.11
C ASP A 45 0.20 1.84 -8.77
N LEU A 46 -0.57 2.69 -9.46
CA LEU A 46 -1.76 2.24 -10.20
C LEU A 46 -1.44 1.26 -11.33
N ASN A 47 -0.21 1.27 -11.85
CA ASN A 47 0.29 0.36 -12.88
C ASN A 47 0.96 -0.89 -12.26
N ARG A 48 0.82 -1.10 -10.94
CA ARG A 48 1.43 -2.19 -10.17
C ARG A 48 2.97 -2.18 -10.15
N ASN A 49 3.59 -1.03 -10.42
CA ASN A 49 5.02 -0.85 -10.20
C ASN A 49 5.31 -0.80 -8.71
N ALA A 50 6.32 -1.55 -8.28
CA ALA A 50 6.79 -1.51 -6.90
C ALA A 50 7.45 -0.16 -6.61
N ILE A 51 7.02 0.52 -5.55
CA ILE A 51 7.55 1.83 -5.16
C ILE A 51 8.41 1.68 -3.90
N ALA A 52 7.85 1.12 -2.84
CA ALA A 52 8.49 1.08 -1.54
C ALA A 52 7.97 -0.06 -0.67
N LYS A 53 8.77 -0.46 0.31
CA LYS A 53 8.32 -1.23 1.47
C LYS A 53 7.79 -0.28 2.52
N ILE A 54 6.57 -0.52 2.99
CA ILE A 54 5.90 0.31 3.97
C ILE A 54 5.40 -0.53 5.15
N ARG A 55 4.95 0.14 6.20
CA ARG A 55 4.21 -0.46 7.31
C ARG A 55 3.01 0.42 7.61
N ILE A 56 1.82 -0.18 7.69
CA ILE A 56 0.62 0.53 8.14
C ILE A 56 0.73 0.76 9.64
N LYS A 57 0.63 2.03 10.06
CA LYS A 57 0.64 2.45 11.47
C LYS A 57 -0.75 2.40 12.07
N SER A 58 -1.71 2.95 11.34
CA SER A 58 -3.10 3.02 11.76
C SER A 58 -4.00 3.09 10.52
N PHE A 59 -5.23 2.64 10.65
CA PHE A 59 -6.28 2.93 9.68
C PHE A 59 -7.64 2.92 10.36
N GLN A 60 -8.58 3.65 9.79
CA GLN A 60 -9.96 3.71 10.20
C GLN A 60 -10.87 3.50 8.98
N ASN A 61 -11.86 2.64 9.14
CA ASN A 61 -12.96 2.52 8.20
C ASN A 61 -14.04 3.53 8.58
N ILE A 62 -14.27 4.49 7.70
CA ILE A 62 -15.37 5.45 7.73
C ILE A 62 -16.37 4.99 6.65
N THR A 63 -17.62 5.44 6.70
CA THR A 63 -18.64 5.10 5.70
C THR A 63 -18.07 5.16 4.28
N ASP A 64 -18.02 3.99 3.63
CA ASP A 64 -17.52 3.74 2.27
C ASP A 64 -16.07 4.15 1.97
N LYS A 65 -15.23 4.35 2.99
CA LYS A 65 -13.80 4.65 2.81
C LYS A 65 -12.91 4.16 3.95
N THR A 66 -11.69 3.79 3.62
CA THR A 66 -10.61 3.57 4.58
C THR A 66 -9.63 4.73 4.51
N ILE A 67 -9.37 5.38 5.63
CA ILE A 67 -8.28 6.35 5.78
C ILE A 67 -7.23 5.75 6.71
N GLY A 68 -5.98 6.14 6.58
CA GLY A 68 -4.95 5.67 7.50
C GLY A 68 -3.59 6.28 7.26
N GLU A 69 -2.63 5.83 8.03
CA GLU A 69 -1.25 6.27 8.01
C GLU A 69 -0.32 5.09 7.77
N TYR A 70 0.71 5.33 6.97
CA TYR A 70 1.78 4.37 6.74
C TYR A 70 3.14 5.04 6.87
N GLN A 71 4.12 4.25 7.30
CA GLN A 71 5.50 4.64 7.34
C GLN A 71 6.27 3.95 6.22
N VAL A 72 7.10 4.70 5.51
CA VAL A 72 8.01 4.14 4.51
C VAL A 72 9.21 3.52 5.22
N ILE A 73 9.44 2.23 5.01
CA ILE A 73 10.59 1.52 5.56
C ILE A 73 11.78 1.61 4.59
N LYS A 74 11.52 1.38 3.30
CA LYS A 74 12.55 1.35 2.26
C LYS A 74 11.94 1.75 0.92
N VAL A 75 12.63 2.59 0.16
CA VAL A 75 12.27 2.89 -1.23
C VAL A 75 12.97 1.90 -2.15
N TYR A 76 12.23 1.29 -3.08
CA TYR A 76 12.80 0.34 -4.02
C TYR A 76 13.51 1.06 -5.16
N SER A 77 14.72 0.62 -5.52
CA SER A 77 15.47 1.20 -6.64
C SER A 77 16.27 0.15 -7.42
N GLY A 78 16.58 0.43 -8.69
CA GLY A 78 17.33 -0.48 -9.55
C GLY A 78 16.66 -1.86 -9.71
N ILE A 79 17.48 -2.93 -9.66
CA ILE A 79 17.07 -4.32 -9.97
C ILE A 79 15.98 -4.82 -9.02
N GLU A 80 16.03 -4.49 -7.73
CA GLU A 80 14.99 -4.95 -6.79
C GLU A 80 13.61 -4.41 -7.14
N LYS A 81 13.53 -3.18 -7.65
CA LYS A 81 12.29 -2.56 -8.07
C LYS A 81 11.71 -3.32 -9.27
N GLU A 82 12.54 -3.67 -10.24
CA GLU A 82 12.12 -4.42 -11.44
C GLU A 82 11.61 -5.80 -11.08
N VAL A 83 12.34 -6.55 -10.23
CA VAL A 83 11.94 -7.89 -9.79
C VAL A 83 10.59 -7.85 -9.06
N LEU A 84 10.42 -6.93 -8.12
CA LEU A 84 9.17 -6.79 -7.37
C LEU A 84 8.01 -6.32 -8.25
N THR A 85 8.28 -5.43 -9.19
CA THR A 85 7.27 -4.98 -10.17
C THR A 85 6.76 -6.16 -11.00
N ASN A 86 7.67 -6.98 -11.54
CA ASN A 86 7.29 -8.17 -12.31
C ASN A 86 6.49 -9.16 -11.45
N TYR A 87 6.92 -9.41 -10.22
CA TYR A 87 6.17 -10.25 -9.27
C TYR A 87 4.73 -9.75 -9.08
N TRP A 88 4.54 -8.44 -8.87
CA TRP A 88 3.20 -7.88 -8.67
C TRP A 88 2.35 -7.90 -9.94
N ILE A 89 2.93 -7.75 -11.12
CA ILE A 89 2.22 -7.86 -12.41
C ILE A 89 1.78 -9.32 -12.65
N GLU A 90 2.65 -10.30 -12.41
CA GLU A 90 2.36 -11.72 -12.64
C GLU A 90 1.25 -12.27 -11.71
N ASN A 91 1.18 -11.79 -10.47
CA ASN A 91 0.22 -12.22 -9.45
C ASN A 91 -1.10 -11.42 -9.48
N GLU A 92 -1.57 -11.01 -10.65
CA GLU A 92 -2.87 -10.33 -10.83
C GLU A 92 -4.08 -11.27 -10.87
N LYS A 93 -3.86 -12.59 -10.94
CA LYS A 93 -4.92 -13.60 -11.14
C LYS A 93 -5.74 -13.93 -9.91
#